data_AF-A0A953QFK0-F1
#
_entry.id   AF-A0A953QFK0-F1
#
_cell.length_a   1.000
_cell.length_b   1.000
_cell.length_c   1.000
_cell.angle_alpha   90.00
_cell.angle_beta   90.00
_cell.angle_gamma   90.00
#
_symmetry.space_group_name_H-M   'P 1'
#
loop_
_entity.id
_entity.type
_entity.pdbx_description
1 polymer ?
#
loop_
_entity_poly.entity_id
_entity_poly.type
_entity_poly.pdbx_seq_one_letter_code
_entity_poly.pdbx_strand_id
1 'polypeptide(L)' 'PNQNEREGYVPNVVYTCGALVHNGELIIPYGLADHATGFATVPLSEVLAAMRPEA' A
#
# COMPACT_ATOMS: atom_id res chain seq x y z
N PRO A 1 -0.70 2.56 -9.64
CA PRO A 1 -2.08 3.10 -9.63
C PRO A 1 -2.66 3.28 -11.03
N ASN A 2 -3.84 2.69 -11.25
CA ASN A 2 -4.63 2.87 -12.48
C ASN A 2 -5.26 4.28 -12.54
N GLN A 3 -5.96 4.59 -13.64
CA GLN A 3 -6.52 5.93 -13.87
C GLN A 3 -7.55 6.30 -12.79
N ASN A 4 -8.43 5.37 -12.43
CA ASN A 4 -9.46 5.58 -11.41
C ASN A 4 -8.87 5.80 -10.00
N GLU A 5 -7.76 5.12 -9.68
CA GLU A 5 -7.06 5.24 -8.40
C GLU A 5 -6.33 6.58 -8.21
N ARG A 6 -6.13 7.33 -9.30
CA ARG A 6 -5.46 8.64 -9.29
C ARG A 6 -6.44 9.80 -9.20
N GLU A 7 -7.73 9.54 -9.40
CA GLU A 7 -8.81 10.51 -9.38
C GLU A 7 -9.49 10.53 -8.01
N GLY A 8 -9.76 11.72 -7.48
CA GLY A 8 -10.40 11.89 -6.19
C GLY A 8 -10.28 13.31 -5.67
N TYR A 9 -10.63 13.52 -4.40
CA TYR A 9 -10.58 14.83 -3.75
C TYR A 9 -9.14 15.38 -3.73
N VAL A 10 -8.16 14.51 -3.47
CA VAL A 10 -6.74 14.82 -3.61
C VAL A 10 -6.09 13.84 -4.60
N PRO A 11 -5.90 14.23 -5.87
CA PRO A 11 -5.44 13.31 -6.89
C PRO A 11 -3.99 12.86 -6.66
N ASN A 12 -3.67 11.65 -7.14
CA ASN A 12 -2.33 11.02 -7.05
C ASN A 12 -1.80 10.75 -5.63
N VAL A 13 -2.67 10.71 -4.62
CA VAL A 13 -2.29 10.32 -3.26
C VAL A 13 -2.63 8.86 -2.99
N VAL A 14 -1.69 8.16 -2.36
CA VAL A 14 -1.89 6.85 -1.73
C VAL A 14 -1.31 6.92 -0.32
N TYR A 15 -2.09 6.51 0.68
CA TYR A 15 -1.64 6.54 2.07
C TYR A 15 -2.22 5.36 2.86
N THR A 16 -1.57 5.00 3.96
CA THR A 16 -2.11 4.01 4.91
C THR A 16 -1.88 4.50 6.33
N CYS A 17 -2.81 4.18 7.21
CA CYS A 17 -2.69 4.45 8.65
C CYS A 17 -2.17 3.24 9.44
N GLY A 18 -1.97 2.10 8.79
CA GLY A 18 -1.49 0.88 9.43
C GLY A 18 -1.65 -0.37 8.57
N ALA A 19 -1.04 -1.46 9.02
CA ALA A 19 -1.09 -2.75 8.35
C ALA A 19 -1.14 -3.88 9.39
N LEU A 20 -1.58 -5.07 8.96
CA LEU A 20 -1.64 -6.28 9.77
C LEU A 20 -0.68 -7.32 9.19
N VAL A 21 0.12 -7.96 10.05
CA VAL A 21 0.89 -9.15 9.67
C VAL A 21 0.12 -10.40 10.08
N HIS A 22 -0.12 -11.31 9.13
CA HIS A 22 -0.77 -12.58 9.38
C HIS A 22 -0.13 -13.68 8.52
N ASN A 23 0.36 -14.76 9.15
CA ASN A 23 1.01 -15.88 8.45
C ASN A 23 2.12 -15.49 7.46
N GLY A 24 2.89 -14.45 7.78
CA GLY A 24 3.97 -13.94 6.92
C GLY A 24 3.51 -13.01 5.79
N GLU A 25 2.20 -12.83 5.60
CA GLU A 25 1.63 -11.83 4.69
C GLU A 25 1.42 -10.50 5.42
N LEU A 26 1.81 -9.41 4.78
CA LEU A 26 1.49 -8.04 5.19
C LEU A 26 0.21 -7.60 4.46
N ILE A 27 -0.86 -7.39 5.21
CA ILE A 27 -2.17 -6.94 4.72
C ILE A 27 -2.28 -5.44 4.98
N ILE A 28 -2.39 -4.65 3.91
CA ILE A 28 -2.35 -3.18 3.95
C ILE A 28 -3.69 -2.62 3.45
N PRO A 29 -4.57 -2.15 4.35
CA PRO A 29 -5.63 -1.22 3.95
C PRO A 29 -4.99 0.13 3.61
N TYR A 30 -5.38 0.74 2.48
CA TYR A 30 -4.82 2.01 2.05
C TYR A 30 -5.87 2.91 1.39
N GLY A 31 -5.77 4.21 1.64
CA GLY A 31 -6.56 5.25 1.01
C GLY A 31 -6.05 5.60 -0.38
N LEU A 32 -7.00 5.92 -1.26
CA LEU A 32 -6.83 6.26 -2.67
C LEU A 32 -7.44 7.63 -2.91
N ALA A 33 -6.60 8.61 -3.27
CA ALA A 33 -6.98 9.95 -3.68
C ALA A 33 -7.99 10.66 -2.75
N ASP A 34 -7.91 10.40 -1.43
CA ASP A 34 -8.85 10.86 -0.39
C ASP A 34 -10.33 10.54 -0.69
N HIS A 35 -10.58 9.50 -1.49
CA HIS A 35 -11.91 9.18 -2.00
C HIS A 35 -12.35 7.75 -1.71
N ALA A 36 -11.43 6.78 -1.78
CA ALA A 36 -11.74 5.38 -1.58
C ALA A 36 -10.67 4.68 -0.73
N THR A 37 -10.95 3.44 -0.31
CA THR A 37 -9.98 2.56 0.35
C THR A 37 -9.89 1.25 -0.41
N GLY A 38 -8.68 0.74 -0.58
CA GLY A 38 -8.38 -0.57 -1.15
C GLY A 38 -7.57 -1.43 -0.18
N PHE A 39 -7.28 -2.65 -0.61
CA PHE A 39 -6.39 -3.58 0.09
C PHE A 39 -5.28 -4.04 -0.83
N ALA A 40 -4.06 -4.10 -0.29
CA ALA A 40 -2.93 -4.75 -0.91
C ALA A 40 -2.39 -5.81 0.05
N THR A 41 -1.84 -6.89 -0.51
CA THR A 41 -1.14 -7.92 0.25
C THR A 41 0.22 -8.18 -0.38
N VAL A 42 1.21 -8.43 0.46
CA VAL A 42 2.58 -8.75 0.02
C VAL A 42 3.28 -9.59 1.09
N PRO A 43 4.14 -10.55 0.72
CA PRO A 43 4.96 -11.25 1.69
C PRO A 43 5.84 -10.27 2.48
N LEU A 44 5.83 -10.35 3.81
CA LEU A 44 6.63 -9.46 4.66
C LEU A 44 8.13 -9.58 4.35
N SER A 45 8.59 -10.78 3.98
CA SER A 45 9.98 -11.03 3.59
C SER A 45 10.41 -10.24 2.36
N GLU A 46 9.51 -10.02 1.39
CA GLU A 46 9.83 -9.24 0.18
C GLU A 46 10.00 -7.77 0.51
N VAL A 47 9.12 -7.21 1.36
CA VAL A 47 9.23 -5.82 1.82
C VAL A 47 10.56 -5.59 2.54
N LEU A 48 10.91 -6.47 3.48
CA LEU A 48 12.16 -6.38 4.23
C LEU A 48 13.39 -6.57 3.32
N ALA A 49 13.29 -7.45 2.32
CA ALA A 49 14.35 -7.63 1.33
C ALA A 49 14.57 -6.37 0.47
N ALA A 50 13.49 -5.66 0.13
CA ALA A 50 13.52 -4.42 -0.64
C ALA A 50 14.00 -3.19 0.16
N MET A 51 13.98 -3.26 1.49
CA MET A 51 14.54 -2.21 2.37
C MET A 51 16.06 -2.30 2.55
N ARG A 52 16.70 -3.33 2.00
CA ARG A 52 18.16 -3.43 2.02
C ARG A 52 18.75 -2.35 1.10
N PRO A 53 19.88 -1.73 1.46
CA PRO A 53 20.56 -0.79 0.59
C PRO A 53 20.89 -1.44 -0.75
N GLU A 54 20.70 -0.70 -1.84
CA GLU A 54 21.30 -1.04 -3.13
C GLU A 54 22.82 -1.00 -2.94
N ALA A 55 23.52 -2.05 -3.40
CA ALA A 55 24.97 -2.17 -3.30
C ALA A 55 25.68 -1.25 -4.29
#